data_AF-A0A946E616-F1
#
_entry.id   AF-A0A946E616-F1
#
_cell.length_a   1.000
_cell.length_b   1.000
_cell.length_c   1.000
_cell.angle_alpha   90.00
_cell.angle_beta   90.00
_cell.angle_gamma   90.00
#
_symmetry.space_group_name_H-M   'P 1'
#
loop_
_entity.id
_entity.type
_entity.pdbx_description
1 polymer ?
#
loop_
_entity_poly.entity_id
_entity_poly.type
_entity_poly.pdbx_seq_one_letter_code
_entity_poly.pdbx_strand_id
1 'polypeptide(L)' 'MNFKLTHIPKRPEKPREKGLTMVMDKGLSLRQAEDLISSSKEQIDLLKLGFGT' A
#
# COMPACT_ATOMS: atom_id res chain seq x y z
N MET A 1 -11.04 14.95 14.02
CA MET A 1 -10.78 14.57 15.42
C MET A 1 -9.73 13.48 15.42
N ASN A 2 -8.58 13.68 16.06
CA ASN A 2 -7.54 12.65 16.16
C ASN A 2 -7.69 11.90 17.49
N PHE A 3 -8.27 10.71 17.44
CA PHE A 3 -8.37 9.80 18.59
C PHE A 3 -7.07 8.99 18.71
N LYS A 4 -6.49 8.93 19.91
CA LYS A 4 -5.33 8.07 20.19
C LYS A 4 -5.80 6.66 20.54
N LEU A 5 -5.55 5.71 19.66
CA LEU A 5 -5.82 4.30 19.87
C LEU A 5 -4.62 3.66 20.57
N THR A 6 -4.78 3.25 21.83
CA THR A 6 -3.68 2.76 22.70
C THR A 6 -3.30 1.29 22.45
N HIS A 7 -4.14 0.53 21.75
CA HIS A 7 -3.96 -0.92 21.56
C HIS A 7 -3.68 -1.32 20.10
N ILE A 8 -3.21 -0.39 19.27
CA ILE A 8 -2.81 -0.70 17.89
C ILE A 8 -1.35 -1.16 17.85
N PRO A 9 -1.05 -2.29 17.17
CA PRO A 9 0.33 -2.74 16.99
C PRO A 9 1.13 -1.75 16.14
N LYS A 10 2.41 -1.56 16.49
CA LYS A 10 3.32 -0.73 15.70
C LYS A 10 3.60 -1.41 14.35
N ARG A 11 3.46 -0.65 13.26
CA ARG A 11 3.86 -1.09 11.92
C ARG A 11 5.38 -0.89 11.74
N PRO A 12 6.10 -1.82 11.10
CA PRO A 12 7.50 -1.63 10.75
C PRO A 12 7.72 -0.45 9.78
N GLU A 13 8.87 0.19 9.87
CA GLU A 13 9.30 1.24 8.94
C GLU A 13 9.76 0.64 7.59
N LYS A 14 9.73 1.46 6.53
CA LYS A 14 10.26 1.06 5.22
C LYS A 14 11.79 1.21 5.17
N PRO A 15 12.53 0.34 4.46
CA PRO A 15 12.08 -0.87 3.75
C PRO A 15 11.70 -1.97 4.74
N ARG A 16 10.56 -2.62 4.50
CA ARG A 16 10.00 -3.61 5.43
C ARG A 16 10.53 -5.00 5.11
N GLU A 17 10.87 -5.76 6.15
CA GLU A 17 11.21 -7.18 6.01
C GLU A 17 10.08 -8.12 6.47
N LYS A 18 9.11 -7.60 7.23
CA LYS A 18 7.96 -8.34 7.76
C LYS A 18 6.71 -7.47 7.78
N GLY A 19 5.53 -8.10 7.74
CA GLY A 19 4.26 -7.38 7.62
C GLY A 19 4.10 -6.68 6.27
N LEU A 20 4.68 -7.27 5.22
CA LEU A 20 4.66 -6.76 3.85
C LEU A 20 3.24 -6.66 3.32
N THR A 21 2.97 -5.58 2.58
CA THR A 21 1.73 -5.41 1.84
C THR A 21 2.02 -5.42 0.35
N MET A 22 1.61 -6.50 -0.31
CA MET A 22 1.65 -6.63 -1.77
C MET A 22 0.29 -6.29 -2.36
N VAL A 23 0.26 -5.37 -3.31
CA VAL A 23 -0.91 -5.04 -4.11
C VAL A 23 -0.77 -5.67 -5.50
N MET A 24 -1.82 -6.32 -5.97
CA MET A 24 -1.90 -6.79 -7.35
C MET A 24 -2.75 -5.81 -8.15
N ASP A 25 -2.12 -5.11 -9.08
CA ASP A 25 -2.83 -4.36 -10.12
C ASP A 25 -3.40 -5.36 -11.13
N LYS A 26 -4.68 -5.22 -11.48
CA LYS A 26 -5.38 -6.12 -12.41
C LYS A 26 -5.88 -5.40 -13.68
N GLY A 27 -5.38 -4.19 -13.96
CA GLY A 27 -5.86 -3.37 -15.08
C GLY A 27 -6.32 -1.99 -14.65
N LEU A 28 -5.65 -1.37 -13.69
CA LEU A 28 -5.89 0.03 -13.38
C LEU A 28 -5.51 0.90 -14.59
N SER A 29 -6.35 1.89 -14.89
CA SER A 29 -5.95 2.97 -15.79
C SER A 29 -4.82 3.82 -15.16
N LEU A 30 -4.09 4.58 -15.97
CA LEU A 30 -2.99 5.42 -15.50
C LEU A 30 -3.41 6.36 -14.36
N ARG A 31 -4.56 7.02 -14.51
CA ARG A 31 -5.12 7.91 -13.48
C ARG A 31 -5.37 7.16 -12.17
N GLN A 32 -5.92 5.96 -12.23
CA GLN A 32 -6.20 5.14 -11.05
C GLN A 32 -4.91 4.66 -10.38
N ALA A 33 -3.88 4.34 -11.15
CA ALA A 33 -2.57 3.99 -10.61
C ALA A 33 -1.94 5.19 -9.88
N GLU A 34 -2.01 6.40 -10.45
CA GLU A 34 -1.57 7.63 -9.80
C GLU A 34 -2.35 7.92 -8.50
N ASP A 35 -3.67 7.76 -8.53
CA ASP A 35 -4.55 7.94 -7.37
C ASP A 35 -4.25 6.90 -6.26
N LEU A 36 -3.93 5.66 -6.63
CA LEU A 36 -3.53 4.62 -5.69
C LEU A 36 -2.21 4.98 -4.99
N ILE A 37 -1.20 5.36 -5.76
CA ILE A 37 0.12 5.68 -5.20
C ILE A 37 0.06 6.97 -4.37
N SER A 38 -0.63 8.00 -4.83
CA SER A 38 -0.73 9.27 -4.10
C SER A 38 -1.41 9.11 -2.73
N SER A 39 -2.43 8.26 -2.64
CA SER A 39 -3.18 8.04 -1.40
C SER A 39 -2.55 7.01 -0.45
N SER A 40 -1.89 5.98 -1.00
CA SER A 40 -1.60 4.75 -0.25
C SER A 40 -0.13 4.29 -0.30
N LYS A 41 0.79 5.11 -0.82
CA LYS A 41 2.21 4.74 -0.95
C LYS A 41 2.85 4.30 0.36
N GLU A 42 2.47 4.82 1.52
CA GLU A 42 3.12 4.50 2.80
C GLU A 42 2.79 3.08 3.28
N GLN A 43 1.62 2.57 2.87
CA GLN A 43 1.09 1.26 3.24
C GLN A 43 1.51 0.16 2.26
N ILE A 44 1.83 0.49 1.01
CA ILE A 44 2.18 -0.49 -0.04
C ILE A 44 3.69 -0.73 -0.05
N ASP A 45 4.12 -1.99 -0.10
CA ASP A 45 5.54 -2.37 -0.18
C ASP A 45 5.90 -2.93 -1.55
N LEU A 46 5.00 -3.71 -2.15
CA LEU A 46 5.20 -4.34 -3.45
C LEU A 46 3.97 -4.11 -4.32
N LEU A 47 4.18 -3.74 -5.58
CA LEU A 47 3.14 -3.67 -6.60
C LEU A 47 3.43 -4.75 -7.64
N LYS A 48 2.48 -5.67 -7.84
CA LYS A 48 2.54 -6.69 -8.88
C LYS A 48 1.56 -6.33 -9.98
N LEU A 49 2.05 -6.13 -11.19
CA LEU A 49 1.19 -6.03 -12.37
C LEU A 49 0.65 -7.42 -12.71
N GLY A 50 -0.66 -7.50 -12.91
CA GLY A 50 -1.38 -8.71 -13.24
C GLY A 50 -0.92 -9.27 -14.59
N PHE A 51 -1.29 -10.52 -14.87
CA PHE A 51 -0.95 -11.14 -16.14
C PHE A 51 -1.75 -10.49 -17.28
N GLY A 52 -1.07 -10.02 -18.33
CA GLY A 52 -1.68 -9.45 -19.54
C GLY A 52 -1.96 -7.94 -19.50
N THR A 53 -1.53 -7.26 -18.44
CA THR A 53 -1.37 -5.78 -18.34
C THR A 53 0.05 -5.39 -18.66
#